data_AF-B0T8J8-F1
#
_entry.id   AF-B0T8J8-F1
#
_cell.length_a   1.000
_cell.length_b   1.000
_cell.length_c   1.000
_cell.angle_alpha   90.00
_cell.angle_beta   90.00
_cell.angle_gamma   90.00
#
_symmetry.space_group_name_H-M   'P 1'
#
loop_
_entity.id
_entity.type
_entity.pdbx_description
1 polymer ?
#
loop_
_entity_poly.entity_id
_entity_poly.type
_entity_poly.pdbx_seq_one_letter_code
_entity_poly.pdbx_strand_id
1 'polypeptide(L)'
;MEIREGLTFDDVLLEPGPSDVMPTQVTTETKFTREISLNIPLVSAAMDTVTESRLAIAMAQAGGMGILHRNLTVDEQADHVREVKRYESGMVINPLTINPDTTLAEIREIKARRKISGFPVVEAKTGKLVGILTNRDMRFEGDDKVPASALMTRENLITVGEGIDHREAREMLRKHKIERLIVVDDAYRAVGLITVKDIEKAQAHPLAAKDDKGRLLVGAASTVGDAGFERSMGLVDAGVDVVVIDTAHGHSSQVTAAVSRLKREANRVQIVAGNIATYDAARALIDAGADAVKVGIGPGSICTTRIVAGVGVPQLTAIAEAVRAARESGTPVIADGGIKYSGDLAKAIAAGASTAMMGSMFAGTEEAPGEVFLYQGRSYKSYRGMGSVGAMARGSADRYFQKDITDSFKLVPEGIEGQTPFKGPIAPVLHQLVGGLRAAMGYVGAPDILEFQKRARFVRITGAGLRESHVHDVMITREAPNYPSAV
;
A
#
# COMPACT_ATOMS: atom_id res chain seq x y z
N MET A 1 14.52 13.06 38.23
CA MET A 1 14.14 12.36 36.99
C MET A 1 12.78 11.75 37.22
N GLU A 2 11.75 12.18 36.49
CA GLU A 2 10.41 11.59 36.57
C GLU A 2 10.27 10.53 35.48
N ILE A 3 9.99 9.29 35.89
CA ILE A 3 9.74 8.18 34.97
C ILE A 3 8.24 8.12 34.72
N ARG A 4 7.82 8.50 33.51
CA ARG A 4 6.41 8.46 33.12
C ARG A 4 5.96 7.03 32.80
N GLU A 5 4.71 6.74 33.14
CA GLU A 5 4.05 5.50 32.74
C GLU A 5 3.63 5.55 31.25
N GLY A 6 3.68 4.41 30.56
CA GLY A 6 3.19 4.26 29.19
C GLY A 6 2.44 2.94 29.05
N LEU A 7 1.43 2.92 28.18
CA LEU A 7 0.54 1.80 27.94
C LEU A 7 0.67 1.29 26.49
N THR A 8 0.52 -0.01 26.31
CA THR A 8 0.38 -0.67 25.02
C THR A 8 -1.03 -1.27 24.87
N PHE A 9 -1.29 -1.96 23.75
CA PHE A 9 -2.62 -2.49 23.43
C PHE A 9 -3.15 -3.50 24.46
N ASP A 10 -2.27 -4.32 25.03
CA ASP A 10 -2.63 -5.35 26.02
C ASP A 10 -2.94 -4.77 27.41
N ASP A 11 -2.62 -3.50 27.66
CA ASP A 11 -2.89 -2.85 28.96
C ASP A 11 -4.30 -2.23 29.04
N VAL A 12 -5.05 -2.24 27.94
CA VAL A 12 -6.35 -1.55 27.85
C VAL A 12 -7.40 -2.34 27.08
N LEU A 13 -8.67 -2.05 27.38
CA LEU A 13 -9.84 -2.44 26.58
C LEU A 13 -10.64 -1.19 26.17
N LEU A 14 -11.44 -1.33 25.11
CA LEU A 14 -12.44 -0.32 24.75
C LEU A 14 -13.70 -0.56 25.58
N GLU A 15 -14.21 0.49 26.21
CA GLU A 15 -15.48 0.45 26.93
C GLU A 15 -16.66 0.51 25.94
N PRO A 16 -17.63 -0.42 26.02
CA PRO A 16 -18.84 -0.34 25.21
C PRO A 16 -19.65 0.92 25.52
N GLY A 17 -20.36 1.44 24.52
CA GLY A 17 -21.18 2.65 24.65
C GLY A 17 -22.56 2.49 24.00
N PRO A 18 -23.46 3.47 24.17
CA PRO A 18 -24.75 3.47 23.49
C PRO A 18 -24.59 3.43 21.96
N SER A 19 -25.31 2.53 21.30
CA SER A 19 -25.18 2.29 19.86
C SER A 19 -26.52 2.14 19.17
N ASP A 20 -26.72 2.95 18.14
CA ASP A 20 -27.86 2.87 17.21
C ASP A 20 -27.41 2.37 15.82
N VAL A 21 -26.17 1.89 15.69
CA VAL A 21 -25.55 1.49 14.42
C VAL A 21 -25.09 0.04 14.46
N MET A 22 -25.40 -0.70 13.41
CA MET A 22 -24.92 -2.06 13.22
C MET A 22 -23.53 -2.06 12.55
N PRO A 23 -22.65 -3.03 12.85
CA PRO A 23 -21.33 -3.14 12.19
C PRO A 23 -21.37 -3.14 10.66
N THR A 24 -22.48 -3.57 10.04
CA THR A 24 -22.67 -3.56 8.58
C THR A 24 -22.98 -2.19 8.00
N GLN A 25 -23.36 -1.23 8.84
CA GLN A 25 -23.76 0.13 8.46
C GLN A 25 -22.62 1.15 8.63
N VAL A 26 -21.54 0.78 9.32
CA VAL A 26 -20.44 1.71 9.60
C VAL A 26 -19.47 1.81 8.42
N THR A 27 -18.93 3.01 8.20
CA THR A 27 -17.87 3.25 7.22
C THR A 27 -16.50 3.28 7.89
N THR A 28 -15.53 2.62 7.25
CA THR A 28 -14.13 2.60 7.70
C THR A 28 -13.24 3.50 6.86
N GLU A 29 -13.84 4.36 6.04
CA GLU A 29 -13.11 5.35 5.24
C GLU A 29 -12.35 6.33 6.15
N THR A 30 -11.13 6.67 5.76
CA THR A 30 -10.23 7.49 6.57
C THR A 30 -9.23 8.23 5.70
N LYS A 31 -8.58 9.25 6.28
CA LYS A 31 -7.47 9.97 5.66
C LYS A 31 -6.14 9.26 5.92
N PHE A 32 -5.42 8.87 4.87
CA PHE A 32 -4.05 8.39 4.99
C PHE A 32 -3.04 9.54 5.02
N THR A 33 -3.28 10.55 4.20
CA THR A 33 -2.58 11.85 4.22
C THR A 33 -3.63 12.96 4.16
N ARG A 34 -3.21 14.23 4.18
CA ARG A 34 -4.13 15.37 4.05
C ARG A 34 -5.06 15.23 2.84
N GLU A 35 -4.49 14.87 1.68
CA GLU A 35 -5.26 14.76 0.43
C GLU A 35 -5.77 13.34 0.16
N ILE A 36 -5.04 12.30 0.55
CA ILE A 36 -5.36 10.91 0.17
C ILE A 36 -6.26 10.25 1.21
N SER A 37 -7.43 9.78 0.78
CA SER A 37 -8.33 8.93 1.54
C SER A 37 -8.16 7.44 1.16
N LEU A 38 -8.43 6.56 2.11
CA LEU A 38 -8.51 5.10 1.92
C LEU A 38 -9.88 4.60 2.39
N ASN A 39 -10.40 3.55 1.74
CA ASN A 39 -11.69 2.94 2.07
C ASN A 39 -11.60 1.98 3.28
N ILE A 40 -10.39 1.48 3.56
CA ILE A 40 -10.08 0.75 4.80
C ILE A 40 -8.80 1.33 5.42
N PRO A 41 -8.66 1.36 6.75
CA PRO A 41 -7.56 2.02 7.44
C PRO A 41 -6.29 1.15 7.51
N LEU A 42 -5.98 0.41 6.43
CA LEU A 42 -4.95 -0.62 6.40
C LEU A 42 -3.86 -0.30 5.36
N VAL A 43 -2.61 -0.37 5.81
CA VAL A 43 -1.43 -0.12 4.99
C VAL A 43 -0.41 -1.24 5.16
N SER A 44 0.17 -1.76 4.07
CA SER A 44 1.23 -2.77 4.17
C SER A 44 2.61 -2.12 4.31
N ALA A 45 3.42 -2.65 5.22
CA ALA A 45 4.71 -2.07 5.59
C ALA A 45 5.77 -2.15 4.46
N ALA A 46 6.65 -1.15 4.43
CA ALA A 46 7.76 -1.03 3.48
C ALA A 46 8.92 -1.98 3.81
N MET A 47 8.69 -3.28 3.63
CA MET A 47 9.65 -4.33 3.94
C MET A 47 9.79 -5.31 2.77
N ASP A 48 11.01 -5.82 2.56
CA ASP A 48 11.35 -6.73 1.47
C ASP A 48 10.74 -8.13 1.58
N THR A 49 10.13 -8.43 2.72
CA THR A 49 9.34 -9.65 2.96
C THR A 49 7.84 -9.36 3.08
N VAL A 50 7.41 -8.14 2.74
CA VAL A 50 6.01 -7.72 2.85
C VAL A 50 5.51 -7.11 1.54
N THR A 51 6.06 -5.98 1.08
CA THR A 51 5.39 -5.20 0.02
C THR A 51 6.24 -4.97 -1.21
N GLU A 52 5.90 -5.71 -2.27
CA GLU A 52 6.23 -5.40 -3.66
C GLU A 52 4.93 -5.13 -4.45
N SER A 53 5.01 -4.98 -5.77
CA SER A 53 3.87 -4.63 -6.64
C SER A 53 2.65 -5.54 -6.43
N ARG A 54 2.82 -6.85 -6.31
CA ARG A 54 1.72 -7.82 -6.11
C ARG A 54 0.89 -7.51 -4.87
N LEU A 55 1.54 -7.35 -3.71
CA LEU A 55 0.84 -7.01 -2.46
C LEU A 55 0.25 -5.60 -2.53
N ALA A 56 0.99 -4.63 -3.08
CA ALA A 56 0.51 -3.26 -3.20
C ALA A 56 -0.76 -3.15 -4.06
N ILE A 57 -0.83 -3.90 -5.16
CA ILE A 57 -2.03 -4.02 -5.99
C ILE A 57 -3.18 -4.61 -5.17
N ALA A 58 -2.97 -5.74 -4.50
CA ALA A 58 -4.02 -6.40 -3.73
C ALA A 58 -4.55 -5.53 -2.57
N MET A 59 -3.66 -4.79 -1.90
CA MET A 59 -4.01 -3.81 -0.86
C MET A 59 -4.85 -2.67 -1.43
N ALA A 60 -4.41 -2.07 -2.55
CA ALA A 60 -5.14 -0.99 -3.19
C ALA A 60 -6.51 -1.44 -3.69
N GLN A 61 -6.62 -2.63 -4.29
CA GLN A 61 -7.90 -3.21 -4.73
C GLN A 61 -8.87 -3.47 -3.57
N ALA A 62 -8.36 -3.82 -2.38
CA ALA A 62 -9.18 -3.98 -1.18
C ALA A 62 -9.56 -2.64 -0.51
N GLY A 63 -8.98 -1.52 -0.96
CA GLY A 63 -9.25 -0.18 -0.44
C GLY A 63 -8.23 0.37 0.54
N GLY A 64 -7.13 -0.34 0.75
CA GLY A 64 -5.98 0.11 1.54
C GLY A 64 -4.87 0.65 0.63
N MET A 65 -3.62 0.62 1.11
CA MET A 65 -2.45 1.00 0.31
C MET A 65 -1.26 0.10 0.64
N GLY A 66 -0.43 -0.21 -0.36
CA GLY A 66 0.89 -0.80 -0.13
C GLY A 66 2.01 0.23 -0.23
N ILE A 67 3.00 0.14 0.67
CA ILE A 67 4.23 0.93 0.59
C ILE A 67 5.39 0.06 0.12
N LEU A 68 5.91 0.32 -1.08
CA LEU A 68 7.03 -0.41 -1.65
C LEU A 68 8.31 -0.16 -0.85
N HIS A 69 9.05 -1.22 -0.51
CA HIS A 69 10.32 -1.11 0.20
C HIS A 69 11.43 -0.53 -0.68
N ARG A 70 12.54 -0.14 -0.04
CA ARG A 70 13.70 0.48 -0.70
C ARG A 70 14.96 -0.38 -0.78
N ASN A 71 14.90 -1.65 -0.35
CA ASN A 71 15.93 -2.68 -0.62
C ASN A 71 15.91 -3.13 -2.10
N LEU A 72 15.93 -2.15 -3.00
CA LEU A 72 15.91 -2.23 -4.46
C LEU A 72 16.73 -1.06 -5.00
N THR A 73 17.21 -1.16 -6.23
CA THR A 73 17.71 0.02 -6.95
C THR A 73 16.58 1.04 -7.14
N VAL A 74 16.93 2.29 -7.48
CA VAL A 74 15.91 3.33 -7.72
C VAL A 74 15.00 2.95 -8.89
N ASP A 75 15.58 2.41 -9.97
CA ASP A 75 14.86 2.00 -11.17
C ASP A 75 13.93 0.81 -10.91
N GLU A 76 14.39 -0.23 -10.20
CA GLU A 76 13.55 -1.37 -9.84
C GLU A 76 12.35 -0.96 -8.98
N GLN A 77 12.57 -0.09 -7.97
CA GLN A 77 11.49 0.41 -7.14
C GLN A 77 10.49 1.25 -7.95
N ALA A 78 10.99 2.09 -8.86
CA ALA A 78 10.17 2.85 -9.81
C ALA A 78 9.38 1.95 -10.77
N ASP A 79 9.94 0.81 -11.19
CA ASP A 79 9.23 -0.17 -12.01
C ASP A 79 8.08 -0.84 -11.27
N HIS A 80 8.25 -1.17 -9.98
CA HIS A 80 7.12 -1.64 -9.16
C HIS A 80 6.02 -0.57 -9.03
N VAL A 81 6.38 0.71 -8.87
CA VAL A 81 5.39 1.81 -8.90
C VAL A 81 4.63 1.80 -10.23
N ARG A 82 5.34 1.77 -11.35
CA ARG A 82 4.73 1.75 -12.70
C ARG A 82 3.84 0.53 -12.89
N GLU A 83 4.22 -0.63 -12.36
CA GLU A 83 3.41 -1.85 -12.42
C GLU A 83 2.08 -1.66 -11.70
N VAL A 84 2.08 -1.10 -10.48
CA VAL A 84 0.84 -0.84 -9.72
C VAL A 84 -0.02 0.20 -10.43
N LYS A 85 0.57 1.33 -10.85
CA LYS A 85 -0.17 2.42 -11.53
C LYS A 85 -0.75 2.00 -12.88
N ARG A 86 -0.22 0.96 -13.53
CA ARG A 86 -0.72 0.41 -14.81
C ARG A 86 -1.61 -0.82 -14.63
N TYR A 87 -1.74 -1.35 -13.42
CA TYR A 87 -2.47 -2.61 -13.21
C TYR A 87 -3.97 -2.45 -13.52
N GLU A 88 -4.55 -1.36 -13.04
CA GLU A 88 -5.93 -0.98 -13.28
C GLU A 88 -5.92 0.51 -13.55
N SER A 89 -6.10 0.89 -14.81
CA SER A 89 -6.28 2.27 -15.22
C SER A 89 -7.64 2.33 -15.89
N GLY A 90 -8.55 3.19 -15.39
CA GLY A 90 -9.86 3.39 -16.02
C GLY A 90 -9.76 3.72 -17.52
N MET A 91 -8.61 4.22 -17.95
CA MET A 91 -8.18 4.40 -19.33
C MET A 91 -6.65 4.34 -19.42
N VAL A 92 -6.10 3.60 -20.38
CA VAL A 92 -4.66 3.64 -20.69
C VAL A 92 -4.36 4.91 -21.49
N ILE A 93 -3.64 5.86 -20.90
CA ILE A 93 -3.21 7.10 -21.56
C ILE A 93 -1.97 6.81 -22.42
N ASN A 94 -1.93 7.37 -23.63
CA ASN A 94 -0.85 7.14 -24.62
C ASN A 94 -0.58 5.64 -24.82
N PRO A 95 -1.58 4.89 -25.34
CA PRO A 95 -1.43 3.46 -25.55
C PRO A 95 -0.27 3.19 -26.52
N LEU A 96 0.40 2.05 -26.34
CA LEU A 96 1.44 1.64 -27.28
C LEU A 96 0.80 1.35 -28.64
N THR A 97 1.21 2.11 -29.64
CA THR A 97 0.72 2.02 -31.02
C THR A 97 1.74 1.27 -31.89
N ILE A 98 1.25 0.67 -32.98
CA ILE A 98 2.09 0.05 -34.02
C ILE A 98 1.82 0.69 -35.38
N ASN A 99 2.68 0.44 -36.36
CA ASN A 99 2.49 0.91 -37.73
C ASN A 99 1.87 -0.18 -38.61
N PRO A 100 1.22 0.19 -39.73
CA PRO A 100 0.61 -0.77 -40.66
C PRO A 100 1.59 -1.83 -41.19
N ASP A 101 2.85 -1.46 -41.27
CA ASP A 101 3.98 -2.20 -41.83
C ASP A 101 4.76 -3.02 -40.78
N THR A 102 4.43 -2.85 -39.48
CA THR A 102 4.99 -3.68 -38.40
C THR A 102 4.62 -5.15 -38.60
N THR A 103 5.60 -6.05 -38.53
CA THR A 103 5.42 -7.48 -38.78
C THR A 103 4.84 -8.22 -37.57
N LEU A 104 4.19 -9.36 -37.81
CA LEU A 104 3.62 -10.18 -36.74
C LEU A 104 4.71 -10.70 -35.77
N ALA A 105 5.93 -10.97 -36.25
CA ALA A 105 7.09 -11.28 -35.42
C ALA A 105 7.37 -10.19 -34.36
N GLU A 106 7.49 -8.94 -34.80
CA GLU A 106 7.75 -7.79 -33.92
C GLU A 106 6.61 -7.60 -32.91
N ILE A 107 5.36 -7.74 -33.39
CA ILE A 107 4.17 -7.63 -32.52
C ILE A 107 4.17 -8.73 -31.45
N ARG A 108 4.53 -9.97 -31.81
CA ARG A 108 4.64 -11.10 -30.86
C ARG A 108 5.72 -10.85 -29.81
N GLU A 109 6.84 -10.29 -30.20
CA GLU A 109 7.91 -9.90 -29.27
C GLU A 109 7.44 -8.80 -28.30
N ILE A 110 6.82 -7.73 -28.83
CA ILE A 110 6.23 -6.65 -28.02
C ILE A 110 5.22 -7.24 -27.03
N LYS A 111 4.35 -8.14 -27.49
CA LYS A 111 3.33 -8.79 -26.67
C LYS A 111 3.93 -9.67 -25.58
N ALA A 112 4.96 -10.46 -25.89
CA ALA A 112 5.65 -11.28 -24.90
C ALA A 112 6.30 -10.43 -23.80
N ARG A 113 6.92 -9.31 -24.20
CA ARG A 113 7.62 -8.41 -23.27
C ARG A 113 6.68 -7.52 -22.45
N ARG A 114 5.61 -7.00 -23.06
CA ARG A 114 4.72 -5.99 -22.46
C ARG A 114 3.40 -6.56 -21.94
N LYS A 115 3.08 -7.83 -22.24
CA LYS A 115 1.81 -8.50 -21.92
C LYS A 115 0.56 -7.75 -22.43
N ILE A 116 0.69 -7.06 -23.56
CA ILE A 116 -0.39 -6.29 -24.22
C ILE A 116 -1.09 -7.17 -25.25
N SER A 117 -2.42 -7.16 -25.25
CA SER A 117 -3.26 -8.04 -26.08
C SER A 117 -3.95 -7.33 -27.26
N GLY A 118 -3.72 -6.03 -27.44
CA GLY A 118 -4.17 -5.30 -28.62
C GLY A 118 -3.50 -3.94 -28.76
N PHE A 119 -3.38 -3.47 -29.99
CA PHE A 119 -2.61 -2.31 -30.39
C PHE A 119 -3.44 -1.43 -31.33
N PRO A 120 -3.62 -0.13 -31.02
CA PRO A 120 -4.05 0.83 -32.02
C PRO A 120 -2.97 0.92 -33.12
N VAL A 121 -3.39 0.89 -34.37
CA VAL A 121 -2.50 1.01 -35.53
C VAL A 121 -2.56 2.44 -36.05
N VAL A 122 -1.41 3.10 -36.13
CA VAL A 122 -1.31 4.52 -36.50
C VAL A 122 -0.37 4.72 -37.68
N GLU A 123 -0.70 5.68 -38.53
CA GLU A 123 0.14 6.06 -39.66
C GLU A 123 1.42 6.75 -39.19
N ALA A 124 2.59 6.28 -39.64
CA ALA A 124 3.90 6.73 -39.13
C ALA A 124 4.15 8.24 -39.29
N LYS A 125 3.63 8.86 -40.35
CA LYS A 125 3.88 10.28 -40.66
C LYS A 125 2.96 11.23 -39.89
N THR A 126 1.71 10.85 -39.66
CA THR A 126 0.67 11.74 -39.14
C THR A 126 0.22 11.38 -37.72
N GLY A 127 0.50 10.15 -37.26
CA GLY A 127 0.01 9.61 -35.99
C GLY A 127 -1.49 9.32 -35.98
N LYS A 128 -2.18 9.44 -37.14
CA LYS A 128 -3.62 9.19 -37.23
C LYS A 128 -3.92 7.70 -37.06
N LEU A 129 -4.98 7.41 -36.32
CA LEU A 129 -5.50 6.05 -36.16
C LEU A 129 -6.03 5.53 -37.50
N VAL A 130 -5.53 4.37 -37.92
CA VAL A 130 -5.92 3.68 -39.15
C VAL A 130 -6.44 2.26 -38.94
N GLY A 131 -6.35 1.74 -37.71
CA GLY A 131 -6.86 0.41 -37.38
C GLY A 131 -6.68 0.02 -35.92
N ILE A 132 -7.17 -1.16 -35.57
CA ILE A 132 -6.83 -1.84 -34.33
C ILE A 132 -6.47 -3.30 -34.63
N LEU A 133 -5.42 -3.79 -34.00
CA LEU A 133 -5.02 -5.19 -34.07
C LEU A 133 -5.17 -5.81 -32.69
N THR A 134 -5.92 -6.90 -32.58
CA THR A 134 -6.20 -7.58 -31.30
C THR A 134 -5.68 -9.01 -31.31
N ASN A 135 -5.65 -9.63 -30.12
CA ASN A 135 -5.29 -11.04 -29.98
C ASN A 135 -6.17 -11.97 -30.82
N ARG A 136 -7.42 -11.59 -31.11
CA ARG A 136 -8.33 -12.39 -31.94
C ARG A 136 -7.86 -12.46 -33.39
N ASP A 137 -7.38 -11.33 -33.91
CA ASP A 137 -6.96 -11.18 -35.30
C ASP A 137 -5.67 -11.96 -35.58
N MET A 138 -4.80 -12.09 -34.56
CA MET A 138 -3.51 -12.78 -34.66
C MET A 138 -3.57 -14.27 -34.31
N ARG A 139 -4.66 -14.77 -33.72
CA ARG A 139 -4.69 -16.08 -33.02
C ARG A 139 -4.41 -17.27 -33.94
N PHE A 140 -4.81 -17.19 -35.20
CA PHE A 140 -4.73 -18.28 -36.16
C PHE A 140 -3.72 -18.00 -37.28
N GLU A 141 -3.01 -16.88 -37.22
CA GLU A 141 -2.00 -16.55 -38.23
C GLU A 141 -0.68 -17.23 -37.89
N GLY A 142 -0.14 -17.99 -38.84
CA GLY A 142 1.09 -18.77 -38.65
C GLY A 142 2.33 -18.06 -39.18
N ASP A 143 2.18 -17.20 -40.18
CA ASP A 143 3.30 -16.53 -40.84
C ASP A 143 3.70 -15.24 -40.12
N ASP A 144 4.92 -15.25 -39.58
CA ASP A 144 5.52 -14.15 -38.83
C ASP A 144 5.82 -12.91 -39.69
N LYS A 145 5.84 -13.03 -41.02
CA LYS A 145 6.14 -11.93 -41.95
C LYS A 145 4.92 -11.08 -42.31
N VAL A 146 3.72 -11.52 -41.94
CA VAL A 146 2.48 -10.81 -42.28
C VAL A 146 2.48 -9.45 -41.58
N PRO A 147 2.25 -8.34 -42.31
CA PRO A 147 2.20 -7.01 -41.71
C PRO A 147 0.88 -6.78 -40.96
N ALA A 148 0.90 -5.92 -39.94
CA ALA A 148 -0.26 -5.55 -39.13
C ALA A 148 -1.45 -5.11 -39.99
N SER A 149 -1.17 -4.40 -41.07
CA SER A 149 -2.15 -3.90 -42.02
C SER A 149 -3.01 -5.01 -42.65
N ALA A 150 -2.46 -6.21 -42.87
CA ALA A 150 -3.20 -7.32 -43.46
C ALA A 150 -4.22 -7.96 -42.49
N LEU A 151 -4.00 -7.79 -41.17
CA LEU A 151 -4.79 -8.44 -40.12
C LEU A 151 -5.67 -7.47 -39.32
N MET A 152 -5.32 -6.19 -39.30
CA MET A 152 -6.01 -5.21 -38.47
C MET A 152 -7.45 -4.96 -38.92
N THR A 153 -8.32 -4.66 -37.96
CA THR A 153 -9.64 -4.09 -38.25
C THR A 153 -9.44 -2.65 -38.70
N ARG A 154 -9.95 -2.29 -39.89
CA ARG A 154 -9.83 -0.94 -40.48
C ARG A 154 -11.16 -0.21 -40.61
N GLU A 155 -12.23 -0.96 -40.88
CA GLU A 155 -13.56 -0.42 -41.10
C GLU A 155 -14.38 -0.44 -39.82
N ASN A 156 -15.31 0.52 -39.67
CA ASN A 156 -16.19 0.64 -38.51
C ASN A 156 -15.46 0.67 -37.17
N LEU A 157 -14.29 1.33 -37.13
CA LEU A 157 -13.57 1.57 -35.89
C LEU A 157 -14.45 2.36 -34.94
N ILE A 158 -14.81 1.73 -33.83
CA ILE A 158 -15.57 2.38 -32.77
C ILE A 158 -14.57 3.15 -31.91
N THR A 159 -14.66 4.48 -31.99
CA THR A 159 -13.83 5.42 -31.25
C THR A 159 -14.70 6.36 -30.44
N VAL A 160 -14.09 7.01 -29.45
CA VAL A 160 -14.74 8.02 -28.60
C VAL A 160 -13.78 9.20 -28.39
N GLY A 161 -14.34 10.37 -28.14
CA GLY A 161 -13.55 11.57 -27.85
C GLY A 161 -12.96 11.56 -26.44
N GLU A 162 -12.03 12.49 -26.20
CA GLU A 162 -11.52 12.76 -24.86
C GLU A 162 -12.65 13.15 -23.88
N GLY A 163 -12.52 12.74 -22.62
CA GLY A 163 -13.48 13.08 -21.57
C GLY A 163 -14.74 12.21 -21.51
N ILE A 164 -14.81 11.09 -22.24
CA ILE A 164 -15.93 10.14 -22.14
C ILE A 164 -16.11 9.63 -20.70
N ASP A 165 -17.36 9.59 -20.25
CA ASP A 165 -17.70 9.02 -18.94
C ASP A 165 -17.55 7.49 -18.93
N HIS A 166 -17.16 6.91 -17.79
CA HIS A 166 -16.97 5.46 -17.66
C HIS A 166 -18.25 4.67 -17.95
N ARG A 167 -19.42 5.19 -17.61
CA ARG A 167 -20.71 4.54 -17.89
C ARG A 167 -20.98 4.52 -19.39
N GLU A 168 -20.72 5.62 -20.08
CA GLU A 168 -20.90 5.75 -21.52
C GLU A 168 -19.90 4.85 -22.29
N ALA A 169 -18.63 4.84 -21.87
CA ALA A 169 -17.62 3.93 -22.42
C ALA A 169 -18.05 2.46 -22.30
N ARG A 170 -18.64 2.08 -21.15
CA ARG A 170 -19.17 0.74 -20.93
C ARG A 170 -20.36 0.43 -21.83
N GLU A 171 -21.26 1.38 -22.03
CA GLU A 171 -22.37 1.21 -22.97
C GLU A 171 -21.89 1.05 -24.40
N MET A 172 -20.86 1.79 -24.82
CA MET A 172 -20.24 1.68 -26.15
C MET A 172 -19.62 0.29 -26.37
N LEU A 173 -18.85 -0.21 -25.39
CA LEU A 173 -18.29 -1.56 -25.42
C LEU A 173 -19.39 -2.63 -25.52
N ARG A 174 -20.47 -2.50 -24.71
CA ARG A 174 -21.62 -3.42 -24.72
C ARG A 174 -22.39 -3.38 -26.03
N LYS A 175 -22.74 -2.19 -26.52
CA LYS A 175 -23.56 -1.97 -27.72
C LYS A 175 -22.88 -2.52 -28.96
N HIS A 176 -21.57 -2.29 -29.09
CA HIS A 176 -20.79 -2.72 -30.26
C HIS A 176 -20.15 -4.10 -30.06
N LYS A 177 -20.31 -4.72 -28.87
CA LYS A 177 -19.75 -6.04 -28.52
C LYS A 177 -18.25 -6.13 -28.77
N ILE A 178 -17.53 -5.09 -28.39
CA ILE A 178 -16.07 -4.97 -28.52
C ILE A 178 -15.41 -4.98 -27.15
N GLU A 179 -14.17 -5.45 -27.07
CA GLU A 179 -13.41 -5.55 -25.82
C GLU A 179 -12.56 -4.31 -25.51
N ARG A 180 -12.35 -3.45 -26.52
CA ARG A 180 -11.45 -2.31 -26.49
C ARG A 180 -12.10 -1.12 -27.17
N LEU A 181 -12.00 0.04 -26.55
CA LEU A 181 -12.53 1.30 -27.04
C LEU A 181 -11.37 2.29 -27.14
N ILE A 182 -11.08 2.77 -28.36
CA ILE A 182 -9.99 3.71 -28.58
C ILE A 182 -10.50 5.12 -28.34
N VAL A 183 -9.76 5.89 -27.56
CA VAL A 183 -10.00 7.30 -27.31
C VAL A 183 -9.13 8.11 -28.26
N VAL A 184 -9.74 9.01 -29.01
CA VAL A 184 -9.08 9.84 -30.02
C VAL A 184 -9.22 11.32 -29.70
N ASP A 185 -8.22 12.10 -30.10
CA ASP A 185 -8.28 13.57 -30.09
C ASP A 185 -8.98 14.13 -31.35
N ASP A 186 -9.10 15.45 -31.43
CA ASP A 186 -9.70 16.16 -32.58
C ASP A 186 -8.97 15.91 -33.91
N ALA A 187 -7.68 15.52 -33.85
CA ALA A 187 -6.88 15.18 -35.02
C ALA A 187 -6.98 13.69 -35.42
N TYR A 188 -7.83 12.92 -34.72
CA TYR A 188 -8.03 11.47 -34.88
C TYR A 188 -6.78 10.63 -34.55
N ARG A 189 -5.97 11.09 -33.59
CA ARG A 189 -4.81 10.35 -33.05
C ARG A 189 -5.24 9.56 -31.82
N ALA A 190 -4.67 8.37 -31.64
CA ALA A 190 -4.99 7.50 -30.51
C ALA A 190 -4.33 8.01 -29.21
N VAL A 191 -5.11 8.70 -28.37
CA VAL A 191 -4.64 9.29 -27.11
C VAL A 191 -4.97 8.42 -25.89
N GLY A 192 -5.91 7.48 -26.03
CA GLY A 192 -6.27 6.56 -24.96
C GLY A 192 -6.84 5.22 -25.42
N LEU A 193 -6.88 4.24 -24.51
CA LEU A 193 -7.50 2.94 -24.72
C LEU A 193 -8.22 2.47 -23.46
N ILE A 194 -9.52 2.21 -23.56
CA ILE A 194 -10.34 1.64 -22.48
C ILE A 194 -10.59 0.15 -22.79
N THR A 195 -10.45 -0.72 -21.80
CA THR A 195 -10.65 -2.17 -21.98
C THR A 195 -11.76 -2.72 -21.09
N VAL A 196 -12.47 -3.76 -21.56
CA VAL A 196 -13.46 -4.49 -20.76
C VAL A 196 -12.83 -5.06 -19.49
N LYS A 197 -11.57 -5.52 -19.57
CA LYS A 197 -10.83 -6.06 -18.43
C LYS A 197 -10.69 -5.03 -17.29
N ASP A 198 -10.44 -3.76 -17.62
CA ASP A 198 -10.32 -2.70 -16.61
C ASP A 198 -11.69 -2.41 -15.95
N ILE A 199 -12.78 -2.49 -16.72
CA ILE A 199 -14.14 -2.34 -16.19
C ILE A 199 -14.51 -3.51 -15.27
N GLU A 200 -14.20 -4.76 -15.66
CA GLU A 200 -14.45 -5.95 -14.85
C GLU A 200 -13.67 -5.91 -13.53
N LYS A 201 -12.40 -5.48 -13.56
CA LYS A 201 -11.60 -5.27 -12.35
C LYS A 201 -12.23 -4.25 -11.41
N ALA A 202 -12.68 -3.11 -11.96
CA ALA A 202 -13.35 -2.08 -11.16
C ALA A 202 -14.64 -2.58 -10.50
N GLN A 203 -15.35 -3.51 -11.13
CA GLN A 203 -16.55 -4.14 -10.55
C GLN A 203 -16.23 -5.19 -9.48
N ALA A 204 -15.17 -5.97 -9.68
CA ALA A 204 -14.71 -6.95 -8.69
C ALA A 204 -14.20 -6.26 -7.41
N HIS A 205 -13.73 -5.01 -7.53
CA HIS A 205 -13.11 -4.25 -6.44
C HIS A 205 -13.75 -2.86 -6.27
N PRO A 206 -15.02 -2.79 -5.82
CA PRO A 206 -15.74 -1.52 -5.71
C PRO A 206 -15.16 -0.58 -4.64
N LEU A 207 -14.43 -1.14 -3.66
CA LEU A 207 -13.74 -0.38 -2.61
C LEU A 207 -12.28 -0.06 -2.98
N ALA A 208 -11.85 -0.25 -4.23
CA ALA A 208 -10.47 0.00 -4.62
C ALA A 208 -10.05 1.46 -4.34
N ALA A 209 -8.89 1.62 -3.73
CA ALA A 209 -8.25 2.91 -3.46
C ALA A 209 -7.56 3.40 -4.74
N LYS A 210 -8.10 4.45 -5.35
CA LYS A 210 -7.69 4.97 -6.65
C LYS A 210 -7.38 6.46 -6.60
N ASP A 211 -6.49 6.91 -7.48
CA ASP A 211 -6.25 8.32 -7.73
C ASP A 211 -7.34 8.95 -8.61
N ASP A 212 -7.22 10.25 -8.84
CA ASP A 212 -8.09 11.06 -9.70
C ASP A 212 -8.19 10.56 -11.15
N LYS A 213 -7.21 9.76 -11.60
CA LYS A 213 -7.17 9.13 -12.93
C LYS A 213 -7.69 7.69 -12.94
N GLY A 214 -8.25 7.24 -11.82
CA GLY A 214 -8.78 5.87 -11.67
C GLY A 214 -7.69 4.80 -11.59
N ARG A 215 -6.44 5.17 -11.30
CA ARG A 215 -5.32 4.23 -11.12
C ARG A 215 -5.16 3.86 -9.67
N LEU A 216 -4.78 2.62 -9.37
CA LEU A 216 -4.55 2.18 -7.99
C LEU A 216 -3.53 3.08 -7.27
N LEU A 217 -3.81 3.37 -6.00
CA LEU A 217 -2.91 4.14 -5.14
C LEU A 217 -1.72 3.30 -4.68
N VAL A 218 -0.53 3.90 -4.64
CA VAL A 218 0.70 3.25 -4.15
C VAL A 218 1.63 4.24 -3.49
N GLY A 219 2.26 3.82 -2.39
CA GLY A 219 3.35 4.54 -1.76
C GLY A 219 4.68 3.83 -1.94
N ALA A 220 5.78 4.55 -1.71
CA ALA A 220 7.11 3.97 -1.74
C ALA A 220 8.02 4.60 -0.67
N ALA A 221 8.83 3.77 -0.02
CA ALA A 221 9.79 4.22 0.97
C ALA A 221 11.03 4.86 0.35
N SER A 222 11.54 5.89 1.00
CA SER A 222 12.79 6.56 0.70
C SER A 222 13.59 6.80 1.98
N THR A 223 14.72 7.49 1.87
CA THR A 223 15.62 7.83 2.98
C THR A 223 15.95 9.33 2.96
N VAL A 224 16.93 9.74 3.76
CA VAL A 224 17.41 11.13 3.88
C VAL A 224 18.64 11.41 3.00
N GLY A 225 19.05 12.68 2.93
CA GLY A 225 20.22 13.11 2.16
C GLY A 225 20.01 13.06 0.64
N ASP A 226 21.10 13.21 -0.12
CA ASP A 226 21.04 13.30 -1.59
C ASP A 226 20.55 12.00 -2.25
N ALA A 227 20.98 10.84 -1.75
CA ALA A 227 20.50 9.55 -2.24
C ALA A 227 18.99 9.35 -1.99
N GLY A 228 18.49 9.83 -0.84
CA GLY A 228 17.06 9.85 -0.55
C GLY A 228 16.29 10.80 -1.47
N PHE A 229 16.88 11.96 -1.78
CA PHE A 229 16.28 12.92 -2.70
C PHE A 229 16.20 12.38 -4.13
N GLU A 230 17.30 11.85 -4.67
CA GLU A 230 17.34 11.22 -6.00
C GLU A 230 16.30 10.10 -6.14
N ARG A 231 16.25 9.20 -5.15
CA ARG A 231 15.24 8.13 -5.12
C ARG A 231 13.83 8.70 -5.09
N SER A 232 13.57 9.71 -4.27
CA SER A 232 12.24 10.33 -4.18
C SER A 232 11.81 10.94 -5.51
N MET A 233 12.71 11.62 -6.23
CA MET A 233 12.42 12.17 -7.55
C MET A 233 12.15 11.09 -8.59
N GLY A 234 12.95 10.01 -8.62
CA GLY A 234 12.70 8.87 -9.51
C GLY A 234 11.34 8.19 -9.26
N LEU A 235 10.89 8.13 -8.00
CA LEU A 235 9.57 7.61 -7.64
C LEU A 235 8.44 8.58 -8.03
N VAL A 236 8.65 9.89 -7.90
CA VAL A 236 7.71 10.92 -8.35
C VAL A 236 7.53 10.85 -9.87
N ASP A 237 8.61 10.70 -10.62
CA ASP A 237 8.59 10.53 -12.08
C ASP A 237 7.88 9.24 -12.50
N ALA A 238 8.00 8.18 -11.69
CA ALA A 238 7.26 6.93 -11.87
C ALA A 238 5.75 7.06 -11.57
N GLY A 239 5.34 8.16 -10.93
CA GLY A 239 3.95 8.47 -10.61
C GLY A 239 3.47 7.90 -9.28
N VAL A 240 4.37 7.78 -8.28
CA VAL A 240 3.99 7.40 -6.90
C VAL A 240 3.04 8.43 -6.31
N ASP A 241 2.09 7.99 -5.47
CA ASP A 241 1.13 8.88 -4.82
C ASP A 241 1.67 9.40 -3.47
N VAL A 242 2.48 8.57 -2.79
CA VAL A 242 3.04 8.88 -1.47
C VAL A 242 4.51 8.49 -1.38
N VAL A 243 5.37 9.41 -0.95
CA VAL A 243 6.75 9.10 -0.55
C VAL A 243 6.83 9.00 0.97
N VAL A 244 7.35 7.88 1.47
CA VAL A 244 7.53 7.64 2.91
C VAL A 244 9.01 7.80 3.26
N ILE A 245 9.38 8.88 3.94
CA ILE A 245 10.72 9.05 4.52
C ILE A 245 10.81 8.14 5.74
N ASP A 246 11.47 6.99 5.58
CA ASP A 246 11.47 5.89 6.56
C ASP A 246 12.84 5.72 7.23
N THR A 247 12.92 6.21 8.49
CA THR A 247 14.11 6.12 9.34
C THR A 247 13.76 5.50 10.71
N ALA A 248 14.74 4.96 11.43
CA ALA A 248 14.50 4.48 12.79
C ALA A 248 14.25 5.64 13.79
N HIS A 249 14.79 6.84 13.49
CA HIS A 249 14.65 8.02 14.33
C HIS A 249 14.22 9.25 13.51
N GLY A 250 12.90 9.42 13.40
CA GLY A 250 12.26 10.48 12.64
C GLY A 250 12.52 11.89 13.16
N HIS A 251 12.96 12.05 14.42
CA HIS A 251 13.27 13.36 15.01
C HIS A 251 14.69 13.86 14.68
N SER A 252 15.42 13.14 13.82
CA SER A 252 16.71 13.62 13.30
C SER A 252 16.51 14.83 12.38
N SER A 253 17.38 15.83 12.50
CA SER A 253 17.36 17.04 11.65
C SER A 253 17.45 16.72 10.15
N GLN A 254 18.08 15.60 9.78
CA GLN A 254 18.15 15.14 8.40
C GLN A 254 16.78 14.74 7.84
N VAL A 255 15.86 14.27 8.68
CA VAL A 255 14.50 13.88 8.29
C VAL A 255 13.68 15.13 8.00
N THR A 256 13.69 16.11 8.92
CA THR A 256 13.06 17.42 8.73
C THR A 256 13.58 18.09 7.46
N ALA A 257 14.89 18.09 7.23
CA ALA A 257 15.49 18.65 6.02
C ALA A 257 15.05 17.92 4.74
N ALA A 258 14.95 16.59 4.77
CA ALA A 258 14.48 15.80 3.64
C ALA A 258 13.01 16.09 3.33
N VAL A 259 12.14 16.17 4.35
CA VAL A 259 10.72 16.53 4.19
C VAL A 259 10.57 17.91 3.57
N SER A 260 11.22 18.93 4.14
CA SER A 260 11.11 20.30 3.63
C SER A 260 11.70 20.46 2.23
N ARG A 261 12.80 19.75 1.91
CA ARG A 261 13.37 19.72 0.56
C ARG A 261 12.39 19.09 -0.43
N LEU A 262 11.88 17.90 -0.14
CA LEU A 262 10.97 17.20 -1.05
C LEU A 262 9.66 17.97 -1.24
N LYS A 263 9.12 18.58 -0.18
CA LYS A 263 7.89 19.38 -0.27
C LYS A 263 8.02 20.60 -1.18
N ARG A 264 9.21 21.21 -1.23
CA ARG A 264 9.51 22.34 -2.12
C ARG A 264 9.59 21.94 -3.59
N GLU A 265 10.22 20.80 -3.89
CA GLU A 265 10.49 20.38 -5.28
C GLU A 265 9.34 19.57 -5.90
N ALA A 266 8.58 18.82 -5.09
CA ALA A 266 7.52 17.93 -5.55
C ALA A 266 6.22 18.17 -4.75
N ASN A 267 5.62 19.34 -4.89
CA ASN A 267 4.44 19.75 -4.11
C ASN A 267 3.18 18.88 -4.33
N ARG A 268 3.12 18.13 -5.43
CA ARG A 268 1.98 17.28 -5.79
C ARG A 268 1.99 15.93 -5.05
N VAL A 269 3.16 15.40 -4.73
CA VAL A 269 3.25 14.11 -4.03
C VAL A 269 3.00 14.32 -2.54
N GLN A 270 2.30 13.38 -1.90
CA GLN A 270 2.10 13.43 -0.47
C GLN A 270 3.32 12.83 0.25
N ILE A 271 3.72 13.42 1.37
CA ILE A 271 4.90 13.01 2.12
C ILE A 271 4.49 12.47 3.49
N VAL A 272 4.89 11.23 3.78
CA VAL A 272 4.81 10.63 5.10
C VAL A 272 6.21 10.60 5.70
N ALA A 273 6.36 10.95 6.97
CA ALA A 273 7.66 10.89 7.65
C ALA A 273 7.58 10.16 9.00
N GLY A 274 8.60 9.35 9.29
CA GLY A 274 8.73 8.63 10.55
C GLY A 274 10.00 7.76 10.62
N ASN A 275 10.20 6.96 11.66
CA ASN A 275 9.27 6.75 12.77
C ASN A 275 9.52 7.71 13.94
N ILE A 276 8.43 8.12 14.58
CA ILE A 276 8.44 8.95 15.77
C ILE A 276 7.67 8.27 16.90
N ALA A 277 7.84 8.75 18.14
CA ALA A 277 7.13 8.20 19.30
C ALA A 277 6.78 9.25 20.37
N THR A 278 6.93 10.54 20.06
CA THR A 278 6.75 11.64 21.01
C THR A 278 6.02 12.82 20.36
N TYR A 279 5.40 13.64 21.20
CA TYR A 279 4.73 14.89 20.79
C TYR A 279 5.66 15.82 20.01
N ASP A 280 6.87 16.09 20.53
CA ASP A 280 7.79 17.04 19.90
C ASP A 280 8.26 16.57 18.53
N ALA A 281 8.54 15.27 18.39
CA ALA A 281 8.93 14.69 17.11
C ALA A 281 7.80 14.77 16.08
N ALA A 282 6.54 14.60 16.52
CA ALA A 282 5.38 14.79 15.66
C ALA A 282 5.25 16.24 15.21
N ARG A 283 5.33 17.21 16.13
CA ARG A 283 5.30 18.64 15.78
C ARG A 283 6.42 19.00 14.79
N ALA A 284 7.65 18.57 15.07
CA ALA A 284 8.80 18.87 14.21
C ALA A 284 8.59 18.40 12.75
N LEU A 285 8.03 17.21 12.54
CA LEU A 285 7.76 16.69 11.18
C LEU A 285 6.55 17.36 10.53
N ILE A 286 5.50 17.66 11.30
CA ILE A 286 4.32 18.40 10.81
C ILE A 286 4.73 19.80 10.35
N ASP A 287 5.51 20.51 11.17
CA ASP A 287 6.00 21.86 10.89
C ASP A 287 6.97 21.87 9.69
N ALA A 288 7.72 20.79 9.48
CA ALA A 288 8.57 20.61 8.30
C ALA A 288 7.78 20.47 6.97
N GLY A 289 6.48 20.15 7.06
CA GLY A 289 5.59 19.99 5.91
C GLY A 289 5.15 18.55 5.62
N ALA A 290 5.30 17.61 6.57
CA ALA A 290 4.80 16.25 6.39
C ALA A 290 3.26 16.24 6.28
N ASP A 291 2.72 15.52 5.28
CA ASP A 291 1.28 15.37 5.04
C ASP A 291 0.66 14.28 5.93
N ALA A 292 1.47 13.40 6.50
CA ALA A 292 1.13 12.51 7.62
C ALA A 292 2.40 12.10 8.39
N VAL A 293 2.23 11.64 9.63
CA VAL A 293 3.34 11.14 10.47
C VAL A 293 3.20 9.67 10.79
N LYS A 294 4.31 8.93 10.75
CA LYS A 294 4.37 7.49 11.03
C LYS A 294 4.94 7.22 12.42
N VAL A 295 4.18 6.51 13.25
CA VAL A 295 4.39 6.42 14.70
C VAL A 295 4.69 4.99 15.14
N GLY A 296 5.81 4.81 15.83
CA GLY A 296 6.17 3.56 16.49
C GLY A 296 7.66 3.30 16.50
N ILE A 297 8.28 3.31 17.68
CA ILE A 297 9.69 2.94 17.86
C ILE A 297 9.78 1.67 18.70
N GLY A 298 10.24 0.60 18.05
CA GLY A 298 10.37 -0.74 18.62
C GLY A 298 9.12 -1.58 18.90
N PRO A 299 7.87 -1.25 18.48
CA PRO A 299 6.71 -2.11 18.75
C PRO A 299 6.59 -3.32 17.81
N GLY A 300 7.37 -3.34 16.71
CA GLY A 300 7.28 -4.39 15.70
C GLY A 300 7.68 -5.76 16.23
N SER A 301 6.98 -6.82 15.80
CA SER A 301 7.17 -8.20 16.30
C SER A 301 8.57 -8.79 16.07
N ILE A 302 9.38 -8.15 15.24
CA ILE A 302 10.74 -8.58 14.86
C ILE A 302 11.78 -7.48 15.11
N CYS A 303 11.38 -6.40 15.78
CA CYS A 303 12.25 -5.29 16.10
C CYS A 303 12.82 -5.46 17.50
N THR A 304 14.12 -5.29 17.64
CA THR A 304 14.84 -5.44 18.91
C THR A 304 15.40 -4.11 19.42
N THR A 305 15.10 -2.96 18.78
CA THR A 305 15.53 -1.61 19.19
C THR A 305 15.35 -1.35 20.69
N ARG A 306 14.22 -1.75 21.28
CA ARG A 306 13.96 -1.54 22.72
C ARG A 306 14.89 -2.35 23.62
N ILE A 307 15.35 -3.50 23.16
CA ILE A 307 16.23 -4.40 23.91
C ILE A 307 17.69 -4.02 23.68
N VAL A 308 18.07 -3.81 22.42
CA VAL A 308 19.46 -3.56 22.02
C VAL A 308 19.90 -2.13 22.32
N ALA A 309 19.08 -1.14 21.97
CA ALA A 309 19.39 0.27 22.17
C ALA A 309 18.76 0.86 23.45
N GLY A 310 17.79 0.17 24.07
CA GLY A 310 17.06 0.67 25.24
C GLY A 310 16.08 1.81 24.93
N VAL A 311 15.75 2.04 23.66
CA VAL A 311 14.93 3.18 23.21
C VAL A 311 13.57 2.73 22.71
N GLY A 312 12.50 3.40 23.16
CA GLY A 312 11.15 3.22 22.65
C GLY A 312 10.08 3.82 23.55
N VAL A 313 8.83 3.78 23.09
CA VAL A 313 7.64 4.18 23.86
C VAL A 313 6.55 3.14 23.62
N PRO A 314 5.82 2.68 24.65
CA PRO A 314 4.64 1.82 24.46
C PRO A 314 3.69 2.37 23.40
N GLN A 315 3.22 1.49 22.51
CA GLN A 315 2.71 1.93 21.20
C GLN A 315 1.44 2.77 21.29
N LEU A 316 0.53 2.43 22.22
CA LEU A 316 -0.71 3.19 22.40
C LEU A 316 -0.41 4.60 22.92
N THR A 317 0.50 4.73 23.88
CA THR A 317 0.98 6.04 24.36
C THR A 317 1.68 6.84 23.26
N ALA A 318 2.50 6.20 22.43
CA ALA A 318 3.17 6.87 21.30
C ALA A 318 2.16 7.45 20.30
N ILE A 319 1.12 6.67 19.96
CA ILE A 319 0.01 7.12 19.11
C ILE A 319 -0.70 8.31 19.74
N ALA A 320 -1.10 8.21 21.00
CA ALA A 320 -1.82 9.28 21.69
C ALA A 320 -1.02 10.59 21.73
N GLU A 321 0.29 10.54 21.93
CA GLU A 321 1.16 11.72 21.93
C GLU A 321 1.30 12.36 20.54
N ALA A 322 1.41 11.56 19.49
CA ALA A 322 1.45 12.06 18.12
C ALA A 322 0.10 12.66 17.68
N VAL A 323 -1.01 12.03 18.07
CA VAL A 323 -2.38 12.56 17.84
C VAL A 323 -2.57 13.89 18.56
N ARG A 324 -2.07 14.01 19.80
CA ARG A 324 -2.09 15.27 20.55
C ARG A 324 -1.37 16.39 19.80
N ALA A 325 -0.21 16.11 19.20
CA ALA A 325 0.54 17.07 18.39
C ALA A 325 -0.15 17.44 17.07
N ALA A 326 -0.82 16.47 16.46
CA ALA A 326 -1.49 16.62 15.16
C ALA A 326 -2.88 17.28 15.23
N ARG A 327 -3.45 17.44 16.43
CA ARG A 327 -4.84 17.86 16.63
C ARG A 327 -5.18 19.20 15.98
N GLU A 328 -4.29 20.19 16.10
CA GLU A 328 -4.51 21.53 15.56
C GLU A 328 -4.42 21.57 14.03
N SER A 329 -3.50 20.81 13.45
CA SER A 329 -3.26 20.78 12.01
C SER A 329 -4.13 19.78 11.26
N GLY A 330 -4.81 18.88 11.97
CA GLY A 330 -5.55 17.76 11.38
C GLY A 330 -4.66 16.78 10.62
N THR A 331 -3.35 16.74 10.91
CA THR A 331 -2.40 15.88 10.18
C THR A 331 -2.68 14.40 10.52
N PRO A 332 -2.92 13.52 9.55
CA PRO A 332 -3.12 12.09 9.83
C PRO A 332 -1.95 11.42 10.54
N VAL A 333 -2.27 10.48 11.42
CA VAL A 333 -1.31 9.69 12.20
C VAL A 333 -1.41 8.22 11.81
N ILE A 334 -0.27 7.61 11.47
CA ILE A 334 -0.18 6.22 11.05
C ILE A 334 0.45 5.39 12.19
N ALA A 335 -0.30 4.43 12.75
CA ALA A 335 0.21 3.50 13.74
C ALA A 335 1.03 2.38 13.07
N ASP A 336 2.33 2.31 13.30
CA ASP A 336 3.25 1.34 12.66
C ASP A 336 3.79 0.33 13.68
N GLY A 337 3.35 -0.92 13.55
CA GLY A 337 3.81 -2.05 14.36
C GLY A 337 3.05 -2.30 15.67
N GLY A 338 3.26 -3.49 16.25
CA GLY A 338 2.67 -3.92 17.53
C GLY A 338 1.25 -4.49 17.47
N ILE A 339 0.60 -4.46 16.30
CA ILE A 339 -0.77 -4.97 16.11
C ILE A 339 -0.73 -6.48 15.86
N LYS A 340 -1.32 -7.26 16.77
CA LYS A 340 -1.39 -8.73 16.71
C LYS A 340 -2.78 -9.22 16.32
N TYR A 341 -3.82 -8.49 16.74
CA TYR A 341 -5.20 -8.85 16.49
C TYR A 341 -5.99 -7.68 15.90
N SER A 342 -7.16 -7.96 15.33
CA SER A 342 -8.08 -6.91 14.86
C SER A 342 -8.55 -5.98 15.98
N GLY A 343 -8.57 -6.47 17.23
CA GLY A 343 -8.80 -5.64 18.41
C GLY A 343 -7.71 -4.59 18.65
N ASP A 344 -6.44 -4.91 18.37
CA ASP A 344 -5.33 -3.95 18.49
C ASP A 344 -5.41 -2.86 17.41
N LEU A 345 -5.82 -3.25 16.20
CA LEU A 345 -6.18 -2.31 15.14
C LEU A 345 -7.29 -1.36 15.63
N ALA A 346 -8.38 -1.89 16.20
CA ALA A 346 -9.46 -1.08 16.73
C ALA A 346 -8.99 -0.12 17.82
N LYS A 347 -8.15 -0.57 18.76
CA LYS A 347 -7.55 0.27 19.81
C LYS A 347 -6.64 1.36 19.23
N ALA A 348 -5.81 1.05 18.22
CA ALA A 348 -4.95 2.03 17.57
C ALA A 348 -5.77 3.14 16.89
N ILE A 349 -6.81 2.76 16.14
CA ILE A 349 -7.70 3.71 15.47
C ILE A 349 -8.49 4.53 16.49
N ALA A 350 -9.04 3.90 17.53
CA ALA A 350 -9.76 4.58 18.61
C ALA A 350 -8.87 5.58 19.38
N ALA A 351 -7.57 5.32 19.50
CA ALA A 351 -6.61 6.25 20.09
C ALA A 351 -6.29 7.47 19.21
N GLY A 352 -6.85 7.54 18.00
CA GLY A 352 -6.74 8.68 17.09
C GLY A 352 -5.87 8.44 15.86
N ALA A 353 -5.27 7.24 15.70
CA ALA A 353 -4.59 6.92 14.45
C ALA A 353 -5.60 6.88 13.30
N SER A 354 -5.25 7.49 12.17
CA SER A 354 -6.09 7.49 10.98
C SER A 354 -5.98 6.16 10.24
N THR A 355 -4.78 5.56 10.21
CA THR A 355 -4.52 4.24 9.61
C THR A 355 -3.52 3.44 10.44
N ALA A 356 -3.45 2.14 10.16
CA ALA A 356 -2.46 1.23 10.72
C ALA A 356 -1.59 0.60 9.63
N MET A 357 -0.27 0.67 9.82
CA MET A 357 0.73 -0.01 9.01
C MET A 357 1.13 -1.33 9.68
N MET A 358 1.04 -2.43 8.93
CA MET A 358 1.34 -3.77 9.45
C MET A 358 2.29 -4.54 8.53
N GLY A 359 3.20 -5.29 9.16
CA GLY A 359 4.15 -6.19 8.49
C GLY A 359 3.76 -7.66 8.66
N SER A 360 3.88 -8.19 9.88
CA SER A 360 3.69 -9.62 10.20
C SER A 360 2.32 -10.17 9.83
N MET A 361 1.29 -9.33 9.85
CA MET A 361 -0.05 -9.73 9.41
C MET A 361 -0.09 -10.11 7.94
N PHE A 362 0.71 -9.45 7.11
CA PHE A 362 0.69 -9.59 5.65
C PHE A 362 1.86 -10.40 5.08
N ALA A 363 2.98 -10.52 5.79
CA ALA A 363 4.16 -11.27 5.31
C ALA A 363 3.87 -12.73 4.91
N GLY A 364 2.87 -13.36 5.55
CA GLY A 364 2.48 -14.74 5.28
C GLY A 364 1.53 -14.93 4.10
N THR A 365 1.09 -13.85 3.43
CA THR A 365 0.11 -13.97 2.35
C THR A 365 0.77 -14.34 1.02
N GLU A 366 -0.05 -14.82 0.09
CA GLU A 366 0.38 -15.24 -1.25
C GLU A 366 1.00 -14.10 -2.07
N GLU A 367 0.49 -12.88 -1.91
CA GLU A 367 0.89 -11.70 -2.65
C GLU A 367 2.14 -11.02 -2.09
N ALA A 368 2.51 -11.31 -0.83
CA ALA A 368 3.77 -10.85 -0.26
C ALA A 368 4.96 -11.48 -1.03
N PRO A 369 6.13 -10.82 -1.10
CA PRO A 369 7.31 -11.37 -1.73
C PRO A 369 7.86 -12.58 -0.95
N GLY A 370 8.79 -13.31 -1.57
CA GLY A 370 9.40 -14.50 -0.98
C GLY A 370 8.66 -15.81 -1.28
N GLU A 371 9.39 -16.92 -1.15
CA GLU A 371 8.91 -18.26 -1.45
C GLU A 371 8.18 -18.91 -0.27
N VAL A 372 7.22 -19.77 -0.59
CA VAL A 372 6.57 -20.65 0.40
C VAL A 372 7.43 -21.90 0.55
N PHE A 373 7.85 -22.21 1.78
CA PHE A 373 8.62 -23.41 2.09
C PHE A 373 7.94 -24.24 3.16
N LEU A 374 8.26 -25.54 3.18
CA LEU A 374 7.70 -26.49 4.14
C LEU A 374 8.63 -26.63 5.36
N TYR A 375 8.07 -26.47 6.56
CA TYR A 375 8.76 -26.71 7.82
C TYR A 375 7.85 -27.51 8.76
N GLN A 376 8.33 -28.67 9.23
CA GLN A 376 7.56 -29.59 10.09
C GLN A 376 6.15 -29.90 9.57
N GLY A 377 6.02 -30.08 8.24
CA GLY A 377 4.75 -30.41 7.59
C GLY A 377 3.77 -29.25 7.43
N ARG A 378 4.15 -28.01 7.79
CA ARG A 378 3.35 -26.80 7.57
C ARG A 378 4.05 -25.84 6.63
N SER A 379 3.26 -25.05 5.89
CA SER A 379 3.79 -24.05 4.95
C SER A 379 4.09 -22.73 5.65
N TYR A 380 5.26 -22.16 5.38
CA TYR A 380 5.73 -20.90 5.95
C TYR A 380 6.28 -19.98 4.86
N LYS A 381 6.40 -18.69 5.19
CA LYS A 381 7.17 -17.70 4.43
C LYS A 381 8.21 -17.04 5.33
N SER A 382 9.32 -16.61 4.74
CA SER A 382 10.36 -15.87 5.46
C SER A 382 9.85 -14.48 5.83
N TYR A 383 10.21 -14.02 7.02
CA TYR A 383 9.83 -12.69 7.50
C TYR A 383 10.98 -12.11 8.32
N ARG A 384 11.46 -10.91 7.96
CA ARG A 384 12.63 -10.31 8.62
C ARG A 384 12.49 -8.82 8.85
N GLY A 385 13.12 -8.35 9.92
CA GLY A 385 13.15 -6.94 10.30
C GLY A 385 14.08 -6.17 9.40
N MET A 386 13.73 -4.91 9.10
CA MET A 386 14.66 -4.06 8.34
C MET A 386 15.98 -3.83 9.10
N GLY A 387 16.01 -4.06 10.41
CA GLY A 387 17.20 -4.02 11.25
C GLY A 387 17.90 -5.38 11.42
N SER A 388 17.46 -6.44 10.73
CA SER A 388 18.19 -7.71 10.70
C SER A 388 19.46 -7.57 9.87
N VAL A 389 20.46 -8.40 10.17
CA VAL A 389 21.73 -8.44 9.42
C VAL A 389 21.47 -8.65 7.91
N GLY A 390 20.58 -9.59 7.56
CA GLY A 390 20.29 -9.91 6.16
C GLY A 390 19.55 -8.79 5.42
N ALA A 391 18.71 -8.01 6.09
CA ALA A 391 18.07 -6.84 5.49
C ALA A 391 19.06 -5.67 5.35
N MET A 392 19.85 -5.40 6.41
CA MET A 392 20.82 -4.30 6.43
C MET A 392 21.91 -4.49 5.37
N ALA A 393 22.39 -5.72 5.19
CA ALA A 393 23.34 -6.08 4.14
C ALA A 393 22.79 -5.85 2.71
N ARG A 394 21.46 -5.71 2.55
CA ARG A 394 20.78 -5.45 1.28
C ARG A 394 20.25 -4.02 1.12
N GLY A 395 20.67 -3.10 2.00
CA GLY A 395 20.44 -1.66 1.78
C GLY A 395 19.59 -0.94 2.82
N SER A 396 19.23 -1.58 3.94
CA SER A 396 18.53 -0.90 5.05
C SER A 396 19.43 -0.43 6.18
N ALA A 397 20.76 -0.58 6.07
CA ALA A 397 21.72 -0.17 7.10
C ALA A 397 21.67 1.33 7.44
N ASP A 398 21.40 2.18 6.45
CA ASP A 398 21.27 3.64 6.65
C ASP A 398 20.07 4.01 7.51
N ARG A 399 19.00 3.20 7.51
CA ARG A 399 17.82 3.37 8.38
C ARG A 399 18.21 3.40 9.87
N TYR A 400 19.28 2.68 10.22
CA TYR A 400 19.82 2.50 11.57
C TYR A 400 21.17 3.21 11.76
N PHE A 401 21.50 4.19 10.92
CA PHE A 401 22.73 4.99 11.03
C PHE A 401 24.03 4.17 10.91
N GLN A 402 23.97 3.03 10.22
CA GLN A 402 25.09 2.09 10.07
C GLN A 402 25.58 1.98 8.61
N LYS A 403 25.34 3.01 7.78
CA LYS A 403 25.69 3.01 6.35
C LYS A 403 27.19 2.81 6.09
N ASP A 404 28.04 3.33 6.97
CA ASP A 404 29.50 3.31 6.81
C ASP A 404 30.13 1.98 7.28
N ILE A 405 29.34 1.04 7.80
CA ILE A 405 29.81 -0.28 8.25
C ILE A 405 29.73 -1.26 7.07
N THR A 406 30.88 -1.62 6.51
CA THR A 406 30.98 -2.53 5.36
C THR A 406 31.09 -4.01 5.75
N ASP A 407 31.57 -4.30 6.96
CA ASP A 407 31.67 -5.65 7.51
C ASP A 407 30.37 -6.02 8.21
N SER A 408 29.64 -6.99 7.67
CA SER A 408 28.36 -7.44 8.22
C SER A 408 28.48 -8.00 9.64
N PHE A 409 29.65 -8.51 10.04
CA PHE A 409 29.91 -8.97 11.41
C PHE A 409 30.04 -7.83 12.43
N LYS A 410 30.25 -6.60 11.97
CA LYS A 410 30.32 -5.40 12.83
C LYS A 410 29.01 -4.63 12.91
N LEU A 411 27.99 -5.05 12.18
CA LEU A 411 26.65 -4.49 12.30
C LEU A 411 26.07 -4.80 13.68
N VAL A 412 25.39 -3.82 14.27
CA VAL A 412 24.61 -3.96 15.51
C VAL A 412 23.14 -4.05 15.11
N PRO A 413 22.57 -5.25 14.92
CA PRO A 413 21.23 -5.41 14.40
C PRO A 413 20.16 -5.00 15.42
N GLU A 414 19.18 -4.24 14.95
CA GLU A 414 17.98 -3.84 15.70
C GLU A 414 16.73 -4.61 15.24
N GLY A 415 16.93 -5.76 14.60
CA GLY A 415 15.88 -6.70 14.26
C GLY A 415 16.37 -8.13 14.07
N ILE A 416 15.41 -9.05 13.96
CA ILE A 416 15.64 -10.49 13.77
C ILE A 416 15.05 -10.99 12.46
N GLU A 417 15.40 -12.22 12.10
CA GLU A 417 14.79 -12.97 11.01
C GLU A 417 14.00 -14.15 11.58
N GLY A 418 12.84 -14.42 10.99
CA GLY A 418 11.96 -15.51 11.41
C GLY A 418 11.12 -16.00 10.25
N GLN A 419 10.09 -16.76 10.59
CA GLN A 419 9.14 -17.30 9.63
C GLN A 419 7.70 -17.04 10.12
N THR A 420 6.81 -16.79 9.18
CA THR A 420 5.37 -16.66 9.44
C THR A 420 4.63 -17.81 8.77
N PRO A 421 3.59 -18.39 9.39
CA PRO A 421 2.72 -19.34 8.71
C PRO A 421 2.18 -18.76 7.41
N PHE A 422 2.07 -19.60 6.38
CA PHE A 422 1.41 -19.24 5.13
C PHE A 422 -0.10 -19.07 5.37
N LYS A 423 -0.64 -17.91 4.98
CA LYS A 423 -2.03 -17.49 5.27
C LYS A 423 -2.96 -17.58 4.07
N GLY A 424 -2.46 -17.98 2.90
CA GLY A 424 -3.19 -17.91 1.63
C GLY A 424 -3.33 -16.47 1.11
N PRO A 425 -4.36 -16.19 0.31
CA PRO A 425 -4.60 -14.85 -0.24
C PRO A 425 -4.81 -13.79 0.86
N ILE A 426 -4.49 -12.53 0.56
CA ILE A 426 -4.64 -11.44 1.55
C ILE A 426 -6.10 -11.05 1.82
N ALA A 427 -7.01 -11.25 0.86
CA ALA A 427 -8.39 -10.76 0.95
C ALA A 427 -9.14 -11.23 2.23
N PRO A 428 -9.12 -12.53 2.60
CA PRO A 428 -9.70 -13.00 3.86
C PRO A 428 -9.06 -12.36 5.11
N VAL A 429 -7.76 -12.10 5.10
CA VAL A 429 -7.05 -11.45 6.22
C VAL A 429 -7.55 -10.03 6.41
N LEU A 430 -7.65 -9.25 5.32
CA LEU A 430 -8.20 -7.89 5.36
C LEU A 430 -9.67 -7.88 5.79
N HIS A 431 -10.46 -8.83 5.29
CA HIS A 431 -11.86 -8.97 5.68
C HIS A 431 -12.01 -9.16 7.19
N GLN A 432 -11.20 -10.01 7.81
CA GLN A 432 -11.24 -10.24 9.27
C GLN A 432 -10.76 -9.03 10.07
N LEU A 433 -9.71 -8.33 9.60
CA LEU A 433 -9.21 -7.12 10.26
C LEU A 433 -10.25 -5.99 10.24
N VAL A 434 -10.83 -5.70 9.07
CA VAL A 434 -11.86 -4.67 8.91
C VAL A 434 -13.16 -5.09 9.61
N GLY A 435 -13.53 -6.38 9.56
CA GLY A 435 -14.68 -6.92 10.29
C GLY A 435 -14.56 -6.72 11.80
N GLY A 436 -13.38 -6.98 12.38
CA GLY A 436 -13.12 -6.73 13.80
C GLY A 436 -13.19 -5.25 14.17
N LEU A 437 -12.67 -4.36 13.32
CA LEU A 437 -12.80 -2.91 13.50
C LEU A 437 -14.28 -2.48 13.46
N ARG A 438 -15.05 -2.93 12.47
CA ARG A 438 -16.49 -2.62 12.36
C ARG A 438 -17.28 -3.13 13.58
N ALA A 439 -16.93 -4.30 14.10
CA ALA A 439 -17.54 -4.82 15.32
C ALA A 439 -17.24 -3.89 16.52
N ALA A 440 -15.98 -3.47 16.70
CA ALA A 440 -15.61 -2.54 17.76
C ALA A 440 -16.32 -1.18 17.63
N MET A 441 -16.44 -0.66 16.41
CA MET A 441 -17.22 0.55 16.11
C MET A 441 -18.70 0.37 16.47
N GLY A 442 -19.29 -0.79 16.18
CA GLY A 442 -20.65 -1.12 16.59
C GLY A 442 -20.83 -1.15 18.11
N TYR A 443 -19.88 -1.73 18.86
CA TYR A 443 -19.91 -1.75 20.33
C TYR A 443 -19.76 -0.35 20.97
N VAL A 444 -18.99 0.53 20.35
CA VAL A 444 -18.85 1.94 20.78
C VAL A 444 -20.00 2.81 20.24
N GLY A 445 -20.71 2.34 19.22
CA GLY A 445 -21.81 3.02 18.53
C GLY A 445 -21.36 4.11 17.55
N ALA A 446 -20.23 3.94 16.90
CA ALA A 446 -19.68 4.93 15.98
C ALA A 446 -19.99 4.59 14.51
N PRO A 447 -20.67 5.47 13.75
CA PRO A 447 -20.95 5.23 12.32
C PRO A 447 -19.73 5.35 11.42
N ASP A 448 -18.70 6.10 11.85
CA ASP A 448 -17.48 6.35 11.08
C ASP A 448 -16.24 6.46 12.01
N ILE A 449 -15.05 6.51 11.40
CA ILE A 449 -13.76 6.55 12.11
C ILE A 449 -13.64 7.79 13.01
N LEU A 450 -14.13 8.95 12.57
CA LEU A 450 -14.02 10.20 13.32
C LEU A 450 -14.88 10.15 14.58
N GLU A 451 -16.12 9.67 14.48
CA GLU A 451 -16.98 9.45 15.64
C GLU A 451 -16.44 8.34 16.54
N PHE A 452 -15.81 7.31 15.98
CA PHE A 452 -15.17 6.26 16.77
C PHE A 452 -14.08 6.82 17.67
N GLN A 453 -13.21 7.69 17.12
CA GLN A 453 -12.16 8.37 17.87
C GLN A 453 -12.70 9.33 18.95
N LYS A 454 -13.83 10.00 18.70
CA LYS A 454 -14.45 10.91 19.68
C LYS A 454 -15.15 10.16 20.83
N ARG A 455 -15.86 9.08 20.50
CA ARG A 455 -16.71 8.33 21.44
C ARG A 455 -15.94 7.28 22.22
N ALA A 456 -14.85 6.73 21.67
CA ALA A 456 -14.06 5.70 22.33
C ALA A 456 -13.60 6.12 23.73
N ARG A 457 -13.74 5.21 24.69
CA ARG A 457 -13.19 5.31 26.03
C ARG A 457 -12.39 4.04 26.32
N PHE A 458 -11.28 4.20 27.02
CA PHE A 458 -10.39 3.10 27.36
C PHE A 458 -10.43 2.85 28.85
N VAL A 459 -10.55 1.58 29.22
CA VAL A 459 -10.33 1.11 30.58
C VAL A 459 -8.98 0.41 30.65
N ARG A 460 -8.17 0.75 31.65
CA ARG A 460 -6.92 0.05 31.93
C ARG A 460 -7.21 -1.28 32.61
N ILE A 461 -6.53 -2.33 32.16
CA ILE A 461 -6.62 -3.67 32.74
C ILE A 461 -5.30 -4.08 33.39
N THR A 462 -5.36 -5.07 34.27
CA THR A 462 -4.17 -5.73 34.79
C THR A 462 -3.81 -6.94 33.91
N GLY A 463 -2.65 -7.56 34.15
CA GLY A 463 -2.32 -8.83 33.50
C GLY A 463 -3.32 -9.97 33.76
N ALA A 464 -4.10 -9.90 34.85
CA ALA A 464 -5.20 -10.84 35.07
C ALA A 464 -6.38 -10.56 34.13
N GLY A 465 -6.71 -9.28 33.91
CA GLY A 465 -7.72 -8.87 32.92
C GLY A 465 -7.34 -9.26 31.49
N LEU A 466 -6.03 -9.24 31.16
CA LEU A 466 -5.57 -9.72 29.85
C LEU A 466 -5.81 -11.22 29.71
N ARG A 467 -5.46 -12.02 30.73
CA ARG A 467 -5.72 -13.47 30.71
C ARG A 467 -7.21 -13.79 30.62
N GLU A 468 -8.06 -13.03 31.31
CA GLU A 468 -9.52 -13.12 31.21
C GLU A 468 -10.03 -12.76 29.80
N SER A 469 -9.40 -11.77 29.14
CA SER A 469 -9.80 -11.34 27.79
C SER A 469 -9.53 -12.39 26.72
N HIS A 470 -8.52 -13.23 26.92
CA HIS A 470 -8.20 -14.35 26.02
C HIS A 470 -9.07 -15.58 26.35
N VAL A 471 -9.16 -16.52 25.40
CA VAL A 471 -9.83 -17.82 25.66
C VAL A 471 -9.12 -18.52 26.83
N HIS A 472 -9.87 -18.85 27.89
CA HIS A 472 -9.38 -19.49 29.09
C HIS A 472 -10.30 -20.66 29.51
N ASP A 473 -9.76 -21.58 30.31
CA ASP A 473 -10.46 -22.74 30.89
C ASP A 473 -11.10 -23.74 29.89
N VAL A 474 -10.64 -23.75 28.63
CA VAL A 474 -11.06 -24.70 27.60
C VAL A 474 -9.89 -25.14 26.71
N MET A 475 -10.02 -26.31 26.08
CA MET A 475 -9.11 -26.74 25.01
C MET A 475 -9.67 -26.32 23.65
N ILE A 476 -8.91 -25.54 22.89
CA ILE A 476 -9.29 -25.10 21.54
C ILE A 476 -9.24 -26.30 20.60
N THR A 477 -10.39 -26.69 20.05
CA THR A 477 -10.50 -27.80 19.08
C THR A 477 -10.36 -27.34 17.64
N ARG A 478 -10.73 -26.08 17.35
CA ARG A 478 -10.63 -25.43 16.04
C ARG A 478 -10.33 -23.95 16.22
N GLU A 479 -9.27 -23.47 15.60
CA GLU A 479 -8.90 -22.05 15.61
C GLU A 479 -9.78 -21.25 14.64
N ALA A 480 -10.03 -19.99 14.98
CA ALA A 480 -10.69 -19.06 14.10
C ALA A 480 -9.65 -18.22 13.32
N PRO A 481 -9.92 -17.82 12.05
CA PRO A 481 -8.96 -17.05 11.25
C PRO A 481 -8.50 -15.72 11.89
N ASN A 482 -9.32 -15.15 12.76
CA ASN A 482 -9.06 -13.89 13.48
C ASN A 482 -8.42 -14.09 14.86
N TYR A 483 -8.17 -15.33 15.30
CA TYR A 483 -7.59 -15.65 16.60
C TYR A 483 -6.75 -16.95 16.53
N PRO A 484 -5.49 -16.87 16.04
CA PRO A 484 -4.56 -18.00 16.08
C PRO A 484 -4.02 -18.21 17.51
N SER A 485 -3.93 -19.46 17.98
CA SER A 485 -3.58 -19.80 19.37
C SER A 485 -2.08 -19.68 19.70
N ALA A 486 -1.30 -19.00 18.87
CA ALA A 486 0.13 -18.81 19.06
C ALA A 486 0.45 -17.32 19.10
N VAL A 487 0.41 -16.76 20.31
CA VAL A 487 1.18 -15.55 20.66
C VAL A 487 1.91 -15.84 21.96
#